data_AF-A0A524HL39-F1
#
_entry.id   AF-A0A524HL39-F1
#
_cell.length_a   1.000
_cell.length_b   1.000
_cell.length_c   1.000
_cell.angle_alpha   90.00
_cell.angle_beta   90.00
_cell.angle_gamma   90.00
#
_symmetry.space_group_name_H-M   'P 1'
#
loop_
_entity.id
_entity.type
_entity.pdbx_description
1 polymer ?
#
loop_
_entity_poly.entity_id
_entity_poly.type
_entity_poly.pdbx_seq_one_letter_code
_entity_poly.pdbx_strand_id
1 'polypeptide(L)' 'MWLIWVVLLAVGVSLWFRRRFRRRAARAARDPLDQLELESAEEEVRRLDVDQKPGDGWVGDDWGPGAPR' A
#
# COMPACT_ATOMS: atom_id res chain seq x y z
N MET A 1 13.03 28.01 34.53
CA MET A 1 12.54 28.31 33.16
C MET A 1 12.84 27.19 32.16
N TRP A 2 14.02 26.58 32.15
CA TRP A 2 14.38 25.48 31.24
C TRP A 2 13.54 24.19 31.42
N LEU A 3 13.14 23.86 32.65
CA LEU A 3 12.26 22.72 32.94
C LEU A 3 10.94 22.74 32.17
N ILE A 4 10.34 23.92 31.97
CA ILE A 4 9.09 24.07 31.23
C ILE A 4 9.28 23.67 29.77
N TRP A 5 10.40 24.09 29.17
CA TRP A 5 10.77 23.72 27.80
C TRP A 5 11.03 22.22 27.65
N VAL A 6 11.72 21.61 28.62
CA VAL A 6 11.97 20.17 28.62
C VAL A 6 10.66 19.38 28.71
N VAL A 7 9.73 19.81 29.55
CA VAL A 7 8.41 19.18 29.69
C VAL A 7 7.60 19.30 28.41
N LEU A 8 7.55 20.49 27.80
CA LEU A 8 6.84 20.70 26.52
C LEU A 8 7.41 19.83 25.39
N LEU A 9 8.73 19.71 25.32
CA LEU A 9 9.41 18.90 24.32
C LEU A 9 9.11 17.41 24.52
N ALA A 10 9.15 16.91 25.77
CA ALA A 10 8.80 15.54 26.10
C ALA A 10 7.34 15.21 25.74
N VAL A 11 6.39 16.11 26.04
CA VAL A 11 4.98 15.95 25.67
C VAL A 11 4.80 15.93 24.15
N GLY A 12 5.45 16.85 23.43
CA GLY A 12 5.43 16.91 21.98
C GLY A 12 5.93 15.61 21.33
N VAL A 13 7.09 15.10 21.80
CA VAL A 13 7.67 13.83 21.32
C VAL A 13 6.73 12.67 21.62
N SER A 14 6.15 12.59 22.82
CA SER A 14 5.22 11.52 23.20
C SER A 14 3.96 11.50 22.33
N LEU A 15 3.37 12.67 22.05
CA LEU A 15 2.22 12.81 21.16
C LEU A 15 2.57 12.43 19.71
N TRP A 16 3.73 12.88 19.23
CA TRP A 16 4.22 12.54 17.89
C TRP A 16 4.41 11.03 17.74
N PHE A 17 5.02 10.38 18.73
CA PHE A 17 5.23 8.93 18.76
C PHE A 17 3.88 8.20 18.74
N ARG A 18 2.95 8.54 19.65
CA ARG A 18 1.60 7.93 19.67
C ARG A 18 0.83 8.12 18.35
N ARG A 19 1.00 9.25 17.66
CA ARG A 19 0.38 9.51 16.35
C ARG A 19 1.04 8.68 15.23
N ARG A 20 2.36 8.52 15.28
CA ARG A 20 3.12 7.70 14.32
C ARG A 20 2.75 6.22 14.42
N PHE A 21 2.59 5.70 15.66
CA PHE A 21 2.19 4.32 15.90
C PHE A 21 0.76 4.04 15.47
N ARG A 22 -0.20 4.92 15.78
CA ARG A 22 -1.60 4.76 15.31
C ARG A 22 -1.72 4.72 13.79
N ARG A 23 -0.95 5.55 13.06
CA ARG A 23 -0.91 5.50 11.58
C ARG A 23 -0.26 4.23 11.02
N ARG A 24 0.68 3.63 11.74
CA ARG A 24 1.31 2.36 11.34
C ARG A 24 0.38 1.19 11.64
N ALA A 25 -0.27 1.20 12.81
CA ALA A 25 -1.28 0.23 13.19
C ALA A 25 -2.48 0.26 12.24
N ALA A 26 -2.95 1.44 11.82
CA ALA A 26 -4.02 1.54 10.82
C ALA A 26 -3.65 0.98 9.44
N ARG A 27 -2.36 0.97 9.06
CA ARG A 27 -1.89 0.31 7.83
C ARG A 27 -1.69 -1.19 8.00
N ALA A 28 -1.30 -1.63 9.19
CA ALA A 28 -1.17 -3.04 9.54
C ALA A 28 -2.51 -3.72 9.88
N ALA A 29 -3.56 -2.92 10.13
CA ALA A 29 -4.94 -3.37 10.33
C ALA A 29 -5.75 -3.41 9.02
N ARG A 30 -5.16 -3.03 7.88
CA ARG A 30 -5.60 -3.66 6.63
C ARG A 30 -5.21 -5.12 6.77
N ASP A 31 -6.19 -6.00 6.67
CA ASP A 31 -5.99 -7.44 6.87
C ASP A 31 -4.69 -7.87 6.21
N PRO A 32 -3.84 -8.66 6.90
CA PRO A 32 -2.75 -9.33 6.21
C PRO A 32 -3.40 -10.05 5.03
N LEU A 33 -3.03 -9.67 3.81
CA LEU A 33 -3.54 -10.31 2.60
C LEU A 33 -3.41 -11.81 2.82
N ASP A 34 -4.52 -12.54 2.74
CA ASP A 34 -4.50 -13.96 3.00
C ASP A 34 -3.52 -14.59 2.01
N GLN A 35 -2.50 -15.29 2.52
CA GLN A 35 -1.50 -15.92 1.65
C GLN A 35 -2.18 -16.89 0.68
N LEU A 36 -3.29 -17.49 1.10
CA LEU A 36 -4.12 -18.35 0.26
C LEU A 36 -4.78 -17.59 -0.88
N GLU A 37 -5.27 -16.38 -0.63
CA GLU A 37 -5.90 -15.53 -1.64
C GLU A 37 -4.85 -15.06 -2.66
N LEU A 38 -3.65 -14.69 -2.21
CA LEU A 38 -2.54 -14.32 -3.07
C LEU A 38 -2.09 -15.48 -3.98
N GLU A 39 -1.90 -16.67 -3.40
CA GLU A 39 -1.50 -17.87 -4.14
C GLU A 39 -2.58 -18.30 -5.15
N SER A 40 -3.86 -18.15 -4.81
CA SER A 40 -4.97 -18.43 -5.72
C SER A 40 -5.00 -17.47 -6.92
N ALA A 41 -4.72 -16.17 -6.69
CA ALA A 41 -4.67 -15.17 -7.74
C ALA A 41 -3.47 -15.38 -8.68
N GLU A 42 -2.32 -15.77 -8.14
CA GLU A 42 -1.14 -16.12 -8.95
C GLU A 42 -1.38 -17.35 -9.83
N GLU A 43 -2.07 -18.36 -9.31
CA GLU A 43 -2.43 -19.56 -10.07
C GLU A 43 -3.48 -19.27 -11.16
N GLU A 44 -4.42 -18.36 -10.90
CA GLU A 44 -5.38 -17.88 -11.91
C GLU A 44 -4.67 -17.16 -13.06
N VAL A 45 -3.70 -16.29 -12.75
CA VAL A 45 -2.87 -15.60 -13.75
C VAL A 45 -2.01 -16.58 -14.53
N ARG A 46 -1.45 -17.60 -13.88
CA ARG A 46 -0.66 -18.65 -14.56
C ARG A 46 -1.53 -19.51 -15.48
N ARG A 47 -2.79 -19.72 -15.12
CA ARG A 47 -3.77 -20.48 -15.92
C ARG A 47 -4.33 -19.67 -17.08
N LEU A 48 -4.35 -18.33 -16.98
CA LEU A 48 -4.62 -17.49 -18.13
C LEU A 48 -3.52 -17.74 -19.17
N ASP A 49 -3.84 -18.58 -20.15
CA ASP A 49 -3.01 -18.87 -21.32
C ASP A 49 -3.02 -17.62 -22.20
N VAL A 50 -2.20 -16.63 -21.81
CA VAL A 50 -2.14 -15.34 -22.49
C VAL A 50 -1.21 -15.48 -23.67
N ASP A 51 -1.76 -15.96 -24.78
CA ASP A 51 -1.12 -16.03 -26.10
C ASP A 51 -0.99 -14.63 -26.75
N GLN A 52 -0.80 -13.57 -25.94
CA GLN A 52 -0.73 -12.19 -26.42
C GLN A 52 0.66 -11.89 -26.95
N LYS A 53 0.73 -11.62 -28.26
CA LYS A 53 1.96 -11.17 -28.90
C LYS A 53 2.15 -9.67 -28.63
N PRO A 54 3.38 -9.17 -28.55
CA PRO A 54 3.68 -7.75 -28.31
C PRO A 54 3.10 -6.74 -29.34
N GLY A 55 2.43 -7.23 -30.40
CA GLY A 55 1.78 -6.42 -31.43
C GLY A 55 0.25 -6.56 -31.48
N ASP A 56 -0.33 -7.44 -30.66
CA ASP A 56 -1.78 -7.47 -30.45
C ASP A 56 -2.08 -6.46 -29.34
N GLY A 57 -2.78 -5.36 -29.68
CA GLY A 57 -3.12 -4.33 -28.70
C GLY A 57 -3.81 -4.93 -27.48
N TRP A 58 -3.31 -4.63 -26.29
CA TRP A 58 -3.84 -5.21 -25.05
C TRP A 58 -5.08 -4.41 -24.63
N VAL A 59 -6.12 -5.11 -24.12
CA VAL A 59 -7.34 -4.49 -23.56
C VAL A 59 -7.05 -3.58 -22.33
N GLY A 60 -5.77 -3.46 -21.94
CA GLY A 60 -5.30 -2.59 -20.87
C GLY A 60 -4.48 -1.36 -21.32
N ASP A 61 -4.24 -1.15 -22.62
CA ASP A 61 -3.50 0.02 -23.12
C ASP A 61 -4.18 1.35 -22.76
N ASP A 62 -5.49 1.30 -22.46
CA ASP A 62 -6.32 2.44 -22.10
C ASP A 62 -6.28 2.84 -20.61
N TRP A 63 -5.54 2.10 -19.79
CA TRP A 63 -5.59 2.25 -18.33
C TRP A 63 -4.46 3.10 -17.76
N GLY A 64 -3.58 3.64 -18.61
CA GLY A 64 -2.47 4.53 -18.23
C GLY A 64 -2.76 6.02 -18.43
N PRO A 65 -2.15 6.93 -17.65
CA PRO A 65 -2.25 8.36 -17.90
C PRO A 65 -1.60 8.71 -19.26
N GLY A 66 -2.43 9.10 -20.24
CA GLY A 66 -2.00 9.42 -21.60
C GLY A 66 -2.59 8.52 -22.69
N ALA A 67 -3.38 7.51 -22.33
CA ALA A 67 -4.06 6.68 -23.31
C ALA A 67 -5.17 7.46 -24.07
N PRO A 68 -5.34 7.20 -25.39
CA PRO A 68 -6.47 7.72 -26.15
C PRO A 68 -7.78 7.13 -25.59
N ARG A 69 -8.80 7.96 -25.39
CA ARG A 69 -10.15 7.50 -25.04
C ARG A 69 -10.91 7.05 -26.26
#